data_AF-S0FCL1-F1
#
_entry.id   AF-S0FCL1-F1
#
_cell.length_a   1.000
_cell.length_b   1.000
_cell.length_c   1.000
_cell.angle_alpha   90.00
_cell.angle_beta   90.00
_cell.angle_gamma   90.00
#
_symmetry.space_group_name_H-M   'P 1'
#
loop_
_entity.id
_entity.type
_entity.pdbx_description
1 polymer ?
#
loop_
_entity_poly.entity_id
_entity_poly.type
_entity_poly.pdbx_seq_one_letter_code
_entity_poly.pdbx_strand_id
1 'polypeptide(L)'
;MKKNERPAIDNPLASIGLDQIVRGITQPEAPKDKKEKPKTEETTKAEKKPKTRKSSKKFFEENLAKYTGFGEQGVAVWLPKEVKKELEKIRINSNRNIPIRTLASAIIMTYIEENKTKFENL
;
A
#
# COMPACT_ATOMS: atom_id res chain seq x y z
N MET A 1 -36.79 -47.81 7.64
CA MET A 1 -36.47 -46.38 7.82
C MET A 1 -35.18 -46.28 8.62
N LYS A 2 -34.05 -45.91 7.99
CA LYS A 2 -32.78 -45.69 8.70
C LYS A 2 -32.71 -44.20 9.08
N LYS A 3 -32.62 -43.90 10.38
CA LYS A 3 -32.42 -42.54 10.89
C LYS A 3 -30.95 -42.20 10.70
N ASN A 4 -30.66 -41.20 9.87
CA ASN A 4 -29.31 -40.66 9.71
C ASN A 4 -29.00 -39.80 10.93
N GLU A 5 -28.26 -40.34 11.90
CA GLU A 5 -27.68 -39.54 12.98
C GLU A 5 -26.57 -38.66 12.39
N ARG A 6 -26.76 -37.35 12.49
CA ARG A 6 -25.73 -36.36 12.13
C ARG A 6 -24.66 -36.37 13.24
N PRO A 7 -23.37 -36.33 12.92
CA PRO A 7 -22.34 -36.21 13.94
C PRO A 7 -22.51 -34.88 14.67
N ALA A 8 -22.45 -34.91 16.01
CA ALA A 8 -22.32 -33.72 16.83
C ALA A 8 -20.94 -33.12 16.55
N ILE A 9 -20.90 -32.16 15.62
CA ILE A 9 -19.71 -31.36 15.35
C ILE A 9 -19.71 -30.29 16.44
N ASP A 10 -18.88 -30.47 17.47
CA ASP A 10 -18.51 -29.38 18.37
C ASP A 10 -17.76 -28.33 17.54
N ASN A 11 -18.50 -27.36 17.03
CA ASN A 11 -17.94 -26.24 16.29
C ASN A 11 -17.25 -25.30 17.29
N PRO A 12 -15.91 -25.21 17.30
CA PRO A 12 -15.18 -24.36 18.24
C PRO A 12 -15.47 -22.86 18.03
N LEU A 13 -16.14 -22.49 16.93
CA LEU A 13 -16.58 -21.14 16.63
C LEU A 13 -17.95 -20.79 17.23
N ALA A 14 -18.73 -21.77 17.70
CA ALA A 14 -20.05 -21.52 18.30
C ALA A 14 -19.97 -20.81 19.66
N SER A 15 -18.80 -20.82 20.30
CA SER A 15 -18.50 -20.08 21.54
C SER A 15 -17.95 -18.67 21.28
N ILE A 16 -17.63 -18.34 20.02
CA ILE A 16 -17.15 -17.01 19.65
C ILE A 16 -18.39 -16.16 19.43
N GLY A 17 -18.68 -15.27 20.39
CA GLY A 17 -19.89 -14.46 20.52
C GLY A 17 -20.22 -13.54 19.33
N LEU A 18 -20.55 -14.16 18.19
CA LEU A 18 -20.98 -13.53 16.96
C LEU A 18 -22.32 -12.79 17.16
N ASP A 19 -23.13 -13.29 18.10
CA ASP A 19 -24.37 -12.71 18.59
C ASP A 19 -24.16 -11.33 19.24
N GLN A 20 -23.03 -11.11 19.95
CA GLN A 20 -22.72 -9.80 20.52
C GLN A 20 -22.35 -8.76 19.45
N ILE A 21 -21.63 -9.20 18.40
CA ILE A 21 -21.22 -8.32 17.30
C ILE A 21 -22.44 -7.85 16.51
N VAL A 22 -23.40 -8.74 16.24
CA VAL A 22 -24.65 -8.39 15.52
C VAL A 22 -25.53 -7.46 16.35
N ARG A 23 -25.53 -7.58 17.69
CA ARG A 23 -26.30 -6.70 18.58
C ARG A 23 -25.72 -5.28 18.68
N GLY A 24 -24.42 -5.10 18.45
CA GLY A 24 -23.78 -3.77 18.43
C GLY A 24 -24.04 -2.98 17.15
N ILE A 25 -24.24 -3.65 16.01
CA ILE A 25 -24.45 -3.00 14.70
C ILE A 25 -25.90 -2.53 14.52
N THR A 26 -26.85 -3.13 15.24
CA THR A 26 -28.29 -2.88 15.07
C THR A 26 -28.84 -1.74 15.94
N GLN A 27 -28.00 -1.00 16.66
CA GLN A 27 -28.43 0.20 17.39
C GLN A 27 -28.26 1.46 16.53
N PRO A 28 -29.34 2.21 16.23
CA PRO A 28 -29.24 3.50 15.57
C PRO A 28 -28.76 4.56 16.58
N GLU A 29 -27.57 5.10 16.38
CA GLU A 29 -27.07 6.26 17.14
C GLU A 29 -27.86 7.52 16.77
N ALA A 30 -28.48 8.15 17.77
CA ALA A 30 -29.06 9.47 17.70
C ALA A 30 -27.96 10.56 17.66
N PRO A 31 -28.23 11.74 17.07
CA PRO A 31 -27.20 12.72 16.71
C PRO A 31 -26.76 13.56 17.91
N LYS A 32 -25.45 13.80 18.05
CA LYS A 32 -24.90 14.75 19.03
C LYS A 32 -24.34 15.99 18.34
N ASP A 33 -24.98 17.11 18.64
CA ASP A 33 -24.51 18.48 18.49
C ASP A 33 -23.08 18.70 19.02
N LYS A 34 -22.26 19.44 18.25
CA LYS A 34 -21.21 20.31 18.82
C LYS A 34 -21.09 21.61 18.01
N LYS A 35 -21.40 22.70 18.70
CA LYS A 35 -21.16 24.10 18.32
C LYS A 35 -19.70 24.52 18.55
N GLU A 36 -19.37 25.64 17.92
CA GLU A 36 -18.35 26.66 18.25
C GLU A 36 -16.93 26.60 17.64
N LYS A 37 -16.77 27.42 16.58
CA LYS A 37 -15.59 28.27 16.27
C LYS A 37 -15.57 29.49 17.25
N PRO A 38 -14.54 30.39 17.35
CA PRO A 38 -13.55 30.78 16.31
C PRO A 38 -12.13 31.29 16.74
N LYS A 39 -11.24 31.46 15.73
CA LYS A 39 -10.21 32.52 15.49
C LYS A 39 -9.01 32.65 16.49
N THR A 40 -7.73 32.88 16.12
CA THR A 40 -7.09 33.79 15.14
C THR A 40 -5.60 33.41 14.90
N GLU A 41 -5.14 33.57 13.64
CA GLU A 41 -3.87 34.06 13.04
C GLU A 41 -2.61 34.22 13.95
N GLU A 42 -1.34 33.94 13.57
CA GLU A 42 -0.56 34.46 12.43
C GLU A 42 0.77 33.69 12.16
N THR A 43 1.11 33.57 10.86
CA THR A 43 2.43 33.73 10.21
C THR A 43 3.58 32.70 10.26
N THR A 44 4.16 32.54 9.04
CA THR A 44 5.51 32.08 8.66
C THR A 44 5.78 30.59 8.43
N LYS A 45 5.57 30.14 7.19
CA LYS A 45 6.69 29.84 6.26
C LYS A 45 6.12 29.40 4.91
N ALA A 46 6.55 30.10 3.86
CA ALA A 46 6.34 29.70 2.49
C ALA A 46 7.10 28.39 2.21
N GLU A 47 6.45 27.25 2.44
CA GLU A 47 6.90 25.99 1.85
C GLU A 47 6.55 25.98 0.37
N LYS A 48 7.59 25.93 -0.45
CA LYS A 48 7.52 25.70 -1.89
C LYS A 48 6.53 24.57 -2.16
N LYS A 49 5.44 24.90 -2.87
CA LYS A 49 4.49 23.93 -3.44
C LYS A 49 5.28 22.75 -4.03
N PRO A 50 4.97 21.48 -3.69
CA PRO A 50 5.56 20.34 -4.37
C PRO A 50 4.91 20.22 -5.75
N LYS A 51 5.36 21.04 -6.71
CA LYS A 51 5.08 20.82 -8.13
C LYS A 51 5.96 19.63 -8.57
N THR A 52 5.48 18.38 -8.40
CA THR A 52 5.94 17.21 -9.20
C THR A 52 5.32 15.85 -8.82
N ARG A 53 4.42 15.70 -7.83
CA ARG A 53 3.84 14.35 -7.54
C ARG A 53 3.08 13.71 -8.72
N LYS A 54 2.64 14.48 -9.71
CA LYS A 54 1.98 13.96 -10.91
C LYS A 54 2.96 13.40 -11.95
N SER A 55 4.21 13.84 -11.96
CA SER A 55 5.21 13.35 -12.92
C SER A 55 5.85 12.06 -12.45
N SER A 56 6.12 11.92 -11.15
CA SER A 56 6.75 10.74 -10.55
C SER A 56 6.00 9.44 -10.86
N LYS A 57 4.67 9.45 -10.71
CA LYS A 57 3.83 8.30 -11.04
C LYS A 57 3.88 7.94 -12.52
N LYS A 58 3.92 8.95 -13.41
CA LYS A 58 4.02 8.72 -14.86
C LYS A 58 5.35 8.11 -15.23
N PHE A 59 6.45 8.66 -14.73
CA PHE A 59 7.80 8.12 -14.95
C PHE A 59 7.93 6.70 -14.41
N PHE A 60 7.31 6.41 -13.26
CA PHE A 60 7.29 5.06 -12.73
C PHE A 60 6.56 4.08 -13.65
N GLU A 61 5.37 4.44 -14.15
CA GLU A 61 4.61 3.58 -15.08
C GLU A 61 5.34 3.38 -16.42
N GLU A 62 5.99 4.43 -16.95
CA GLU A 62 6.82 4.37 -18.17
C GLU A 62 8.04 3.45 -17.96
N ASN A 63 8.75 3.62 -16.85
CA ASN A 63 9.89 2.76 -16.50
C ASN A 63 9.43 1.30 -16.28
N LEU A 64 8.27 1.09 -15.67
CA LEU A 64 7.71 -0.24 -15.48
C LEU A 64 7.45 -0.91 -16.84
N ALA A 65 6.85 -0.20 -17.79
CA ALA A 65 6.63 -0.72 -19.14
C ALA A 65 7.96 -1.02 -19.85
N LYS A 66 8.95 -0.14 -19.74
CA LYS A 66 10.27 -0.29 -20.35
C LYS A 66 11.04 -1.51 -19.86
N TYR A 67 10.96 -1.82 -18.57
CA TYR A 67 11.66 -2.96 -17.96
C TYR A 67 10.79 -4.23 -17.85
N THR A 68 9.54 -4.18 -18.31
CA THR A 68 8.69 -5.37 -18.45
C THR A 68 9.08 -6.11 -19.72
N GLY A 69 9.27 -7.43 -19.64
CA GLY A 69 9.67 -8.24 -20.81
C GLY A 69 11.14 -8.07 -21.22
N PHE A 70 11.95 -7.35 -20.43
CA PHE A 70 13.38 -7.21 -20.68
C PHE A 70 14.09 -8.55 -20.43
N GLY A 71 14.39 -9.27 -21.53
CA GLY A 71 14.90 -10.64 -21.52
C GLY A 71 16.41 -10.77 -21.29
N GLU A 72 17.18 -9.70 -21.47
CA GLU A 72 18.63 -9.74 -21.22
C GLU A 72 18.89 -9.84 -19.72
N GLN A 73 19.81 -10.72 -19.31
CA GLN A 73 20.28 -10.80 -17.93
C GLN A 73 21.30 -9.67 -17.71
N GLY A 74 20.99 -8.75 -16.79
CA GLY A 74 21.92 -7.69 -16.38
C GLY A 74 22.90 -8.19 -15.30
N VAL A 75 23.75 -7.28 -14.81
CA VAL A 75 24.67 -7.55 -13.70
C VAL A 75 23.90 -7.75 -12.39
N ALA A 76 24.32 -8.74 -11.59
CA ALA A 76 23.72 -9.01 -10.28
C ALA A 76 24.14 -7.94 -9.25
N VAL A 77 23.17 -7.45 -8.48
CA VAL A 77 23.39 -6.51 -7.36
C VAL A 77 22.94 -7.18 -6.08
N TRP A 78 23.78 -7.15 -5.05
CA TRP A 78 23.41 -7.67 -3.73
C TRP A 78 22.44 -6.71 -3.03
N LEU A 79 21.26 -7.22 -2.64
CA LEU A 79 20.26 -6.45 -1.92
C LEU A 79 20.12 -6.95 -0.47
N PRO A 80 20.05 -6.03 0.52
CA PRO A 80 19.69 -6.40 1.89
C PRO A 80 18.34 -7.11 1.97
N LYS A 81 18.16 -7.95 2.99
CA LYS A 81 16.92 -8.74 3.19
C LYS A 81 15.71 -7.84 3.39
N GLU A 82 15.91 -6.68 4.02
CA GLU A 82 14.90 -5.67 4.32
C GLU A 82 14.36 -5.07 3.02
N VAL A 83 15.26 -4.72 2.10
CA VAL A 83 14.90 -4.16 0.78
C VAL A 83 14.10 -5.18 -0.02
N LYS A 84 14.54 -6.45 -0.03
CA LYS A 84 13.81 -7.53 -0.71
C LYS A 84 12.39 -7.69 -0.16
N LYS A 85 12.22 -7.69 1.17
CA LYS A 85 10.90 -7.81 1.82
C LYS A 85 9.97 -6.65 1.43
N GLU A 86 10.47 -5.42 1.38
CA GLU A 86 9.66 -4.27 0.96
C GLU A 86 9.23 -4.37 -0.50
N LEU A 87 10.13 -4.79 -1.40
CA LEU A 87 9.78 -5.03 -2.81
C LEU A 87 8.72 -6.13 -2.96
N GLU A 88 8.79 -7.19 -2.15
CA GLU A 88 7.78 -8.25 -2.13
C GLU A 88 6.42 -7.75 -1.64
N LYS A 89 6.37 -6.94 -0.58
CA LYS A 89 5.11 -6.33 -0.11
C LYS A 89 4.45 -5.48 -1.19
N ILE A 90 5.23 -4.62 -1.86
CA ILE A 90 4.73 -3.77 -2.95
C ILE A 90 4.18 -4.64 -4.09
N ARG A 91 4.90 -5.71 -4.44
CA ARG A 91 4.48 -6.67 -5.47
C ARG A 91 3.15 -7.37 -5.10
N ILE A 92 3.03 -7.89 -3.88
CA ILE A 92 1.83 -8.62 -3.42
C ILE A 92 0.61 -7.69 -3.39
N ASN A 93 0.80 -6.43 -3.00
CA ASN A 93 -0.28 -5.43 -2.96
C ASN A 93 -0.65 -4.87 -4.34
N SER A 94 0.14 -5.18 -5.38
CA SER A 94 -0.13 -4.70 -6.73
C SER A 94 -1.13 -5.61 -7.45
N ASN A 95 -2.04 -5.00 -8.22
CA ASN A 95 -3.04 -5.75 -8.99
C ASN A 95 -2.46 -6.50 -10.21
N ARG A 96 -1.14 -6.44 -10.42
CA ARG A 96 -0.44 -7.01 -11.59
C ARG A 96 0.66 -7.94 -11.11
N ASN A 97 0.86 -9.06 -11.78
CA ASN A 97 1.99 -9.93 -11.48
C ASN A 97 3.29 -9.36 -12.07
N ILE A 98 3.95 -8.49 -11.31
CA ILE A 98 5.18 -7.80 -11.73
C ILE A 98 6.39 -8.58 -11.19
N PRO A 99 7.40 -8.93 -12.01
CA PRO A 99 8.66 -9.50 -11.52
C PRO A 99 9.40 -8.52 -10.60
N ILE A 100 10.00 -9.03 -9.51
CA ILE A 100 10.77 -8.20 -8.54
C ILE A 100 11.87 -7.40 -9.26
N ARG A 101 12.53 -8.00 -10.24
CA ARG A 101 13.55 -7.35 -11.06
C ARG A 101 13.02 -6.10 -11.75
N THR A 102 11.90 -6.22 -12.45
CA THR A 102 11.25 -5.12 -13.17
C THR A 102 10.82 -4.02 -12.21
N LEU A 103 10.24 -4.41 -11.06
CA LEU A 103 9.84 -3.47 -10.03
C LEU A 103 11.04 -2.68 -9.47
N ALA A 104 12.12 -3.38 -9.12
CA ALA A 104 13.34 -2.76 -8.60
C ALA A 104 13.95 -1.78 -9.62
N SER A 105 14.09 -2.20 -10.89
CA SER A 105 14.61 -1.34 -11.95
C SER A 105 13.78 -0.07 -12.14
N ALA A 106 12.44 -0.21 -12.14
CA ALA A 106 11.54 0.92 -12.30
C ALA A 106 11.65 1.91 -11.13
N ILE A 107 11.69 1.43 -9.89
CA ILE A 107 11.85 2.28 -8.69
C ILE A 107 13.21 2.99 -8.73
N ILE A 108 14.29 2.26 -8.99
CA ILE A 108 15.65 2.82 -9.00
C ILE A 108 15.77 3.91 -10.07
N MET A 109 15.33 3.64 -11.30
CA MET A 109 15.44 4.62 -12.39
C MET A 109 14.58 5.85 -12.14
N THR A 110 13.37 5.67 -11.61
CA THR A 110 12.51 6.80 -11.22
C THR A 110 13.20 7.66 -10.16
N TYR A 111 13.80 7.02 -9.14
CA TYR A 111 14.51 7.75 -8.10
C TYR A 111 15.76 8.47 -8.63
N ILE A 112 16.53 7.83 -9.52
CA ILE A 112 17.67 8.45 -10.18
C ILE A 112 17.23 9.69 -10.97
N GLU A 113 16.17 9.56 -11.77
CA GLU A 113 15.65 10.65 -12.60
C GLU A 113 15.15 11.84 -11.79
N GLU A 114 14.48 11.58 -10.67
CA GLU A 114 13.97 12.63 -9.78
C GLU A 114 15.08 13.35 -9.01
N ASN A 115 16.23 12.69 -8.81
CA ASN A 115 17.29 13.20 -7.95
C ASN A 115 18.62 13.43 -8.69
N LYS A 116 18.62 13.46 -10.04
CA LYS A 116 19.85 13.66 -10.87
C LYS A 116 20.76 14.76 -10.34
N THR A 117 20.20 15.93 -10.05
CA THR A 117 20.94 17.11 -9.58
C THR A 117 21.60 16.91 -8.21
N LYS A 118 21.05 16.03 -7.35
CA LYS A 118 21.66 15.69 -6.07
C LYS A 118 22.85 14.76 -6.24
N PHE A 119 22.82 13.89 -7.26
CA PHE A 119 23.91 12.97 -7.56
C PHE A 119 25.08 13.63 -8.29
N GLU A 120 24.85 14.72 -9.03
CA GLU A 120 25.93 15.46 -9.71
C GLU A 120 26.95 16.09 -8.73
N ASN A 121 26.60 16.24 -7.46
CA ASN A 121 27.42 16.88 -6.43
C ASN A 121 27.78 15.93 -5.27
N LEU A 122 27.74 14.62 -5.52
CA LEU A 122 27.98 13.55 -4.53
C LEU A 122 29.40 12.99 -4.69
#